data_AF-A0A7W7D9P2-F1
#
_entry.id   AF-A0A7W7D9P2-F1
#
_cell.length_a   1.000
_cell.length_b   1.000
_cell.length_c   1.000
_cell.angle_alpha   90.00
_cell.angle_beta   90.00
_cell.angle_gamma   90.00
#
_symmetry.space_group_name_H-M   'P 1'
#
loop_
_entity.id
_entity.type
_entity.pdbx_description
1 polymer ?
#
loop_
_entity_poly.entity_id
_entity_poly.type
_entity_poly.pdbx_seq_one_letter_code
_entity_poly.pdbx_strand_id
1 'polypeptide(L)' 'MAGIVDRIKDYLRSPKGQEHVRRVETMAKDPQNQRKLRELLDRWRGRRTHR' A
#
# COMPACT_ATOMS: atom_id res chain seq x y z
N MET A 1 20.05 -0.59 19.80
CA MET A 1 19.99 0.09 18.49
C MET A 1 18.54 0.11 18.04
N ALA A 2 17.85 1.25 18.12
CA ALA A 2 16.49 1.35 17.58
C ALA A 2 16.58 1.24 16.05
N GLY A 3 16.12 0.12 15.51
CA GLY A 3 16.15 -0.13 14.07
C GLY A 3 15.10 0.72 13.35
N ILE A 4 15.25 0.86 12.03
CA ILE A 4 14.27 1.53 11.15
C ILE A 4 12.86 0.98 11.37
N VAL A 5 12.74 -0.33 11.68
CA VAL A 5 11.48 -1.01 12.01
C VAL A 5 10.79 -0.41 13.25
N ASP A 6 11.56 -0.06 14.29
CA ASP A 6 11.01 0.53 15.52
C ASP A 6 10.46 1.93 15.26
N ARG A 7 11.16 2.74 14.47
CA ARG A 7 10.67 4.06 14.03
C ARG A 7 9.40 3.96 13.19
N ILE A 8 9.30 2.96 12.31
CA ILE A 8 8.07 2.74 11.53
C ILE A 8 6.93 2.35 12.45
N LYS A 9 7.17 1.46 13.43
CA LYS A 9 6.17 1.09 14.45
C LYS A 9 5.71 2.29 15.27
N ASP A 10 6.65 3.13 15.70
CA ASP A 10 6.36 4.33 16.48
C ASP A 10 5.59 5.38 15.66
N TYR A 11 5.97 5.52 14.39
CA TYR A 11 5.24 6.36 13.43
C TYR A 11 3.82 5.85 13.18
N LEU A 12 3.64 4.54 12.98
CA LEU A 12 2.32 3.92 12.81
C LEU A 12 1.44 4.04 14.06
N ARG A 13 2.04 4.07 15.25
CA ARG A 13 1.35 4.32 16.53
C ARG A 13 1.01 5.78 16.76
N SER A 14 1.70 6.71 16.09
CA SER A 14 1.42 8.14 16.17
C SER A 14 0.09 8.49 15.50
N PRO A 15 -0.62 9.55 15.95
CA PRO A 15 -1.90 9.97 15.36
C PRO A 15 -1.79 10.29 13.86
N LYS A 16 -0.64 10.81 13.41
CA LYS A 16 -0.35 11.01 11.98
C LYS A 16 -0.25 9.69 11.19
N GLY A 17 0.31 8.64 11.79
CA GLY A 17 0.39 7.31 11.17
C GLY A 17 -0.97 6.62 11.10
N GLN A 18 -1.76 6.72 12.17
CA GLN A 18 -3.14 6.25 12.22
C GLN A 18 -4.02 6.88 11.13
N GLU A 19 -3.88 8.19 10.90
CA GLU A 19 -4.60 8.89 9.84
C GLU A 19 -4.20 8.40 8.44
N HIS A 20 -2.90 8.23 8.20
CA HIS A 20 -2.42 7.66 6.94
C HIS A 20 -2.89 6.22 6.74
N VAL A 21 -2.82 5.38 7.78
CA VAL A 21 -3.30 4.00 7.71
C VAL A 21 -4.80 3.98 7.41
N ARG A 22 -5.62 4.80 8.09
CA ARG A 22 -7.05 4.90 7.79
C ARG A 22 -7.31 5.36 6.37
N ARG A 23 -6.59 6.39 5.90
CA ARG A 23 -6.72 6.89 4.52
C ARG A 23 -6.36 5.82 3.50
N VAL A 24 -5.28 5.09 3.74
CA VAL A 24 -4.86 3.96 2.91
C VAL A 24 -5.87 2.83 2.97
N GLU A 25 -6.42 2.51 4.14
CA GLU A 25 -7.44 1.47 4.31
C GLU A 25 -8.74 1.84 3.59
N THR A 26 -9.16 3.11 3.65
CA THR A 26 -10.29 3.64 2.88
C THR A 26 -10.01 3.58 1.37
N MET A 27 -8.82 4.00 0.93
CA MET A 27 -8.42 3.90 -0.48
C MET A 27 -8.26 2.46 -0.98
N ALA A 28 -7.93 1.52 -0.09
CA ALA A 28 -7.79 0.10 -0.38
C ALA A 28 -9.15 -0.62 -0.36
N LYS A 29 -10.10 -0.16 0.48
CA LYS A 29 -11.49 -0.62 0.50
C LYS A 29 -12.27 -0.17 -0.73
N ASP A 30 -11.79 0.82 -1.46
CA ASP A 30 -12.41 1.26 -2.69
C ASP A 30 -12.27 0.18 -3.80
N PRO A 31 -13.38 -0.42 -4.26
CA PRO A 31 -13.35 -1.49 -5.24
C PRO A 31 -12.92 -0.99 -6.63
N GLN A 32 -13.03 0.30 -6.93
CA GLN A 32 -12.57 0.86 -8.21
C GLN A 32 -11.05 0.93 -8.24
N ASN A 33 -10.41 1.33 -7.14
CA ASN A 33 -8.95 1.31 -7.01
C ASN A 33 -8.38 -0.11 -7.10
N GLN A 34 -9.05 -1.10 -6.49
CA GLN A 34 -8.62 -2.49 -6.61
C GLN A 34 -8.65 -3.00 -8.05
N ARG A 35 -9.70 -2.66 -8.81
CA ARG A 35 -9.77 -3.01 -10.24
C ARG A 35 -8.63 -2.40 -11.03
N LYS A 36 -8.36 -1.11 -10.81
CA LYS A 36 -7.30 -0.38 -11.51
C LYS A 36 -5.90 -0.89 -11.16
N LEU A 37 -5.67 -1.23 -9.88
CA LEU A 37 -4.47 -1.92 -9.41
C LEU A 37 -4.31 -3.29 -10.05
N ARG A 38 -5.40 -4.05 -10.15
CA ARG A 38 -5.39 -5.38 -10.76
C ARG A 38 -5.09 -5.30 -12.25
N GLU A 39 -5.69 -4.36 -12.98
CA GLU A 39 -5.36 -4.10 -14.39
C GLU A 39 -3.90 -3.68 -14.59
N LEU A 40 -3.36 -2.84 -13.71
CA LEU A 40 -1.95 -2.47 -13.73
C LEU A 40 -1.04 -3.67 -13.49
N LEU A 41 -1.36 -4.50 -12.51
CA LEU A 41 -0.63 -5.73 -12.20
C LEU A 41 -0.71 -6.74 -13.33
N ASP A 42 -1.88 -6.95 -13.93
CA ASP A 42 -2.08 -7.81 -15.10
C ASP A 42 -1.27 -7.30 -16.30
N ARG A 43 -1.25 -5.98 -16.55
CA ARG A 43 -0.45 -5.38 -17.62
C ARG A 43 1.05 -5.54 -17.38
N TRP A 44 1.50 -5.40 -16.13
CA TRP A 44 2.90 -5.59 -15.77
C TRP A 44 3.34 -7.05 -15.84
N ARG A 45 2.46 -7.98 -15.45
CA ARG A 45 2.68 -9.43 -15.51
C ARG A 45 2.67 -9.94 -16.96
N GLY A 46 1.76 -9.45 -17.80
CA GLY A 46 1.71 -9.76 -19.23
C GLY A 46 2.96 -9.30 -19.99
N ARG A 47 3.57 -8.18 -19.61
CA ARG A 47 4.87 -7.73 -20.17
C ARG A 47 6.04 -8.63 -19.81
N ARG A 48 5.95 -9.42 -18.74
CA ARG A 48 7.01 -10.35 -18.32
C ARG A 48 6.95 -11.70 -19.06
N THR A 49 5.80 -12.03 -19.65
CA THR A 49 5.60 -13.26 -20.45
C THR A 49 5.98 -13.11 -21.93
N HIS A 50 6.21 -11.90 -22.42
CA HIS A 50 6.55 -11.64 -23.82
C HIS A 50 8.06 -11.41 -24.06
N ARG A 51 8.91 -12.15 -23.33
CA ARG A 51 10.36 -12.17 -23.52
C ARG A 51 10.86 -13.60 -23.68
#